data_AF-A0A1J7HS24-F1
#
_entry.id   AF-A0A1J7HS24-F1
#
_cell.length_a   1.000
_cell.length_b   1.000
_cell.length_c   1.000
_cell.angle_alpha   90.00
_cell.angle_beta   90.00
_cell.angle_gamma   90.00
#
_symmetry.space_group_name_H-M   'P 1'
#
loop_
_entity.id
_entity.type
_entity.pdbx_description
1 polymer ?
#
loop_
_entity_poly.entity_id
_entity_poly.type
_entity_poly.pdbx_seq_one_letter_code
_entity_poly.pdbx_strand_id
1 'polypeptide(L)' 'MSSSCMKDGNCSQYFPKKIQQSKIVDEDGYHVYMRRDNGNIVEKNGISLDNRYVVPYNPQLLIKY' A
#
# COMPACT_ATOMS: atom_id res chain seq x y z
N MET A 1 -0.42 -2.95 15.36
CA MET A 1 -0.44 -2.05 14.19
C MET A 1 -0.67 -0.61 14.66
N SER A 2 0.41 0.13 14.90
CA SER A 2 0.34 1.55 15.22
C SER A 2 0.91 2.31 14.04
N SER A 3 0.03 2.86 13.20
CA SER A 3 0.38 3.84 12.18
C SER A 3 -0.72 4.89 12.14
N SER A 4 -0.39 6.12 11.77
CA SER A 4 -1.29 7.27 11.89
C SER A 4 -2.59 7.12 11.08
N CYS A 5 -2.65 6.22 10.10
CA CYS A 5 -3.86 5.97 9.32
C CYS A 5 -4.83 4.98 9.97
N MET A 6 -4.40 4.16 10.93
CA MET A 6 -5.19 3.05 11.47
C MET A 6 -6.20 3.57 12.48
N LYS A 7 -7.49 3.35 12.19
CA LYS A 7 -8.63 3.67 13.06
C LYS A 7 -9.57 2.47 13.10
N ASP A 8 -9.90 1.98 14.29
CA ASP A 8 -10.81 0.85 14.49
C ASP A 8 -10.43 -0.42 13.70
N GLY A 9 -9.12 -0.66 13.55
CA GLY A 9 -8.58 -1.80 12.78
C GLY A 9 -8.50 -1.59 11.26
N ASN A 10 -9.05 -0.49 10.75
CA ASN A 10 -9.03 -0.13 9.33
C ASN A 10 -8.12 1.06 9.06
N CYS A 11 -7.30 1.01 8.01
CA CYS A 11 -6.53 2.17 7.58
C CYS A 11 -7.43 3.12 6.77
N SER A 12 -7.46 4.40 7.13
CA SER A 12 -8.13 5.47 6.37
C SER A 12 -7.63 5.60 4.92
N GLN A 13 -6.42 5.09 4.63
CA GLN A 13 -5.83 5.06 3.29
C GLN A 13 -6.09 3.72 2.56
N TYR A 14 -6.96 2.86 3.09
CA TYR A 14 -7.38 1.59 2.51
C TYR A 14 -6.24 0.58 2.34
N PHE A 15 -5.32 0.53 3.30
CA PHE A 15 -4.33 -0.53 3.40
C PHE A 15 -4.89 -1.72 4.20
N PRO A 16 -4.58 -2.97 3.80
CA PRO A 16 -3.79 -3.37 2.63
C PRO A 16 -4.51 -3.12 1.28
N LYS A 17 -3.79 -2.58 0.29
CA LYS A 17 -4.35 -2.41 -1.06
C LYS A 17 -4.56 -3.75 -1.74
N LYS A 18 -5.58 -3.86 -2.60
CA LYS A 18 -5.80 -5.06 -3.42
C LYS A 18 -4.60 -5.33 -4.35
N ILE A 19 -4.29 -6.60 -4.58
CA ILE A 19 -3.32 -6.99 -5.62
C ILE A 19 -3.95 -6.67 -6.97
N GLN A 20 -3.14 -6.09 -7.85
CA GLN A 20 -3.58 -5.69 -9.17
C GLN A 20 -2.48 -5.99 -10.18
N GLN A 21 -2.78 -6.85 -11.15
CA GLN A 21 -1.78 -7.31 -12.12
C GLN A 21 -1.47 -6.28 -13.22
N SER A 22 -2.37 -5.33 -13.47
CA SER A 22 -2.22 -4.31 -14.52
C SER A 22 -2.81 -2.97 -14.08
N LYS A 23 -2.32 -1.85 -14.65
CA LYS A 23 -2.90 -0.53 -14.36
C LYS A 23 -4.30 -0.46 -14.99
N ILE A 24 -5.33 -0.19 -14.19
CA ILE A 24 -6.71 -0.04 -14.67
C ILE A 24 -7.27 1.32 -14.24
N VAL A 25 -8.36 1.73 -14.88
CA VAL A 25 -9.20 2.84 -14.43
C VAL A 25 -10.38 2.23 -13.69
N ASP A 26 -10.64 2.69 -12.47
CA ASP A 26 -11.76 2.24 -11.66
C ASP A 26 -13.10 2.79 -12.19
N GLU A 27 -14.23 2.29 -11.67
CA GLU A 27 -15.58 2.76 -12.03
C GLU A 27 -15.76 4.27 -11.76
N ASP A 28 -15.07 4.79 -10.75
CA ASP A 28 -15.03 6.21 -10.40
C ASP A 28 -14.06 7.05 -11.25
N GLY A 29 -13.39 6.46 -12.24
CA GLY A 29 -12.46 7.16 -13.14
C GLY A 29 -11.04 7.35 -12.59
N TYR A 30 -10.70 6.81 -11.42
CA TYR A 30 -9.36 6.90 -10.85
C TYR A 30 -8.42 5.81 -11.34
N HIS A 31 -7.13 6.13 -11.49
CA HIS A 31 -6.12 5.14 -11.85
C HIS A 31 -5.79 4.22 -10.66
N VAL A 32 -6.06 2.93 -10.82
CA VAL A 32 -5.59 1.88 -9.91
C VAL A 32 -4.28 1.33 -10.46
N TYR A 33 -3.19 1.66 -9.78
CA TYR A 33 -1.87 1.20 -10.19
C TYR A 33 -1.64 -0.28 -9.91
N MET A 34 -0.87 -0.92 -10.80
CA MET A 34 -0.41 -2.28 -10.64
C MET A 34 0.32 -2.47 -9.31
N ARG A 35 -0.07 -3.52 -8.57
CA ARG A 35 0.54 -3.95 -7.32
C ARG A 35 0.71 -5.47 -7.40
N ARG A 36 1.92 -5.91 -7.76
CA ARG A 36 2.25 -7.31 -8.01
C ARG A 36 2.45 -8.07 -6.70
N ASP A 37 1.98 -9.32 -6.70
CA ASP A 37 2.38 -10.29 -5.69
C ASP A 37 3.72 -10.91 -6.13
N ASN A 38 4.79 -10.48 -5.48
CA ASN A 38 6.14 -10.96 -5.77
C ASN A 38 6.56 -12.07 -4.79
N GLY A 39 5.67 -12.51 -3.88
CA GLY A 39 6.01 -13.43 -2.79
C GLY A 39 6.93 -12.85 -1.71
N ASN A 40 7.35 -11.59 -1.85
CA ASN A 40 8.19 -10.91 -0.87
C ASN A 40 7.37 -10.52 0.36
N ILE A 41 7.79 -11.02 1.52
CA ILE A 41 7.14 -10.79 2.81
C ILE A 41 8.22 -10.37 3.80
N VAL A 42 7.89 -9.37 4.63
CA VAL A 42 8.72 -8.91 5.75
C VAL A 42 7.95 -9.08 7.02
N GLU A 43 8.52 -9.77 8.02
CA GLU A 43 7.92 -9.82 9.34
C GLU A 43 8.27 -8.59 10.17
N LYS A 44 7.25 -7.94 10.73
CA LYS A 44 7.42 -6.85 11.67
C LYS A 44 6.46 -7.00 12.83
N ASN A 45 6.99 -7.05 14.05
CA ASN A 45 6.21 -7.20 15.28
C ASN A 45 5.24 -8.41 15.23
N GLY A 46 5.67 -9.53 14.66
CA GLY A 46 4.85 -10.75 14.51
C GLY A 46 3.79 -10.69 13.40
N ILE A 47 3.83 -9.69 12.52
CA ILE A 47 2.91 -9.55 11.39
C ILE A 47 3.70 -9.67 10.09
N SER A 48 3.29 -10.59 9.23
CA SER A 48 3.79 -10.75 7.87
C SER A 48 3.25 -9.63 6.97
N LEU A 49 4.12 -8.73 6.52
CA LEU A 49 3.79 -7.61 5.66
C LEU A 49 4.27 -7.89 4.23
N ASP A 50 3.34 -7.91 3.29
CA ASP A 50 3.63 -7.99 1.86
C ASP A 50 3.56 -6.59 1.20
N ASN A 51 3.74 -6.54 -0.12
CA ASN A 51 3.64 -5.33 -0.92
C ASN A 51 2.30 -4.57 -0.76
N ARG A 52 1.24 -5.22 -0.23
CA ARG A 52 -0.06 -4.58 -0.03
C ARG A 52 -0.06 -3.59 1.13
N TYR A 53 0.88 -3.68 2.06
CA TYR A 53 0.97 -2.79 3.22
C TYR A 53 1.93 -1.60 3.02
N VAL A 54 2.68 -1.57 1.91
CA VAL A 54 3.78 -0.63 1.71
C VAL A 54 3.35 0.59 0.90
N VAL A 55 3.80 1.78 1.34
CA VAL A 55 3.79 3.02 0.57
C VAL A 55 5.17 3.16 -0.09
N PRO A 56 5.26 3.32 -1.42
CA PRO A 56 6.55 3.56 -2.07
C PRO A 56 7.16 4.86 -1.55
N TYR A 57 8.39 4.79 -1.04
CA TYR A 57 9.14 5.96 -0.61
C TYR A 57 10.09 6.38 -1.73
N ASN A 58 9.89 7.58 -2.30
CA ASN A 58 10.83 8.18 -3.24
C ASN A 58 11.45 9.44 -2.60
N PRO A 59 12.68 9.33 -2.04
CA PRO A 59 13.34 10.46 -1.39
C PRO A 59 13.50 11.67 -2.33
N GLN A 60 13.77 11.45 -3.62
CA GLN A 60 13.97 12.55 -4.56
C GLN A 60 12.72 13.42 -4.74
N LEU A 61 11.54 12.82 -4.65
CA LEU A 61 10.26 13.55 -4.76
C LEU A 61 9.82 14.17 -3.43
N LEU A 62 10.23 13.58 -2.29
CA LEU A 62 9.81 13.99 -0.95
C LEU A 62 10.75 15.01 -0.30
N ILE A 63 12.02 15.08 -0.67
CA ILE A 63 13.00 16.03 -0.09
C ILE A 63 12.73 17.49 -0.51
N LYS A 64 11.96 17.71 -1.58
CA LYS A 64 11.72 19.05 -2.16
C LYS A 64 10.53 19.80 -1.54
N TYR A 65 9.71 19.15 -0.73
CA TYR A 65 8.52 19.73 -0.09
C TYR A 65 8.54 19.45 1.41
#